data_AF-A0A239KNR5-F1
#
_entry.id   AF-A0A239KNR5-F1
#
_cell.length_a   1.000
_cell.length_b   1.000
_cell.length_c   1.000
_cell.angle_alpha   90.00
_cell.angle_beta   90.00
_cell.angle_gamma   90.00
#
_symmetry.space_group_name_H-M   'P 1'
#
loop_
_entity.id
_entity.type
_entity.pdbx_description
1 polymer ?
#
loop_
_entity_poly.entity_id
_entity_poly.type
_entity_poly.pdbx_seq_one_letter_code
_entity_poly.pdbx_strand_id
1 'polypeptide(L)'
;MQSKTLRTLALAAVSAQCFGLGSVEAQTLQHPATKPVNEETGTRVFHHENVLGTSLELKLRVADSARAAKAENAVLAEIDRCDRILSAWRADSEFSRWASTQGTAVPVSAELMDVLYLFDGWRRQTGGALDASAESATRLWRQAALTGVAPTAAERAAVVRQMQAPHWTLDRVAGTATHLDDAPLALNSFAKSYIAGRAADAALAAGAKGVLLNIGGDLVMRGDWTERVAIADPRADAENDEPIDMVRVANRALATSGTYRRGVELDGAHLSHILDPRTAEPAMHVLSATVIAPDASEAGALATAFSVMKPFESEALAAQLRQVDYLLVLADGRRVESPGWAAHQLPRIVRTAYLPPVKAAQNLDLVITLELARINDPRYRRPYVSVWVEDKDRYPVKTIALWFDKVRWLPDLKGWYRDDQVRSLAEGTDLSTTISAATRPPGKYTLRWDGRDNAGKPVKPGKYTLCIELAREHGGHQLVEQVIDFDGRTAAKFTLPGGAELAGATLDYGVHAK
;
A
#
# COMPACT_ATOMS: atom_id res chain seq x y z
N MET A 1 -96.33 9.97 -13.18
CA MET A 1 -96.76 8.90 -14.10
C MET A 1 -95.88 7.67 -13.92
N GLN A 2 -96.23 6.56 -14.57
CA GLN A 2 -95.74 5.18 -14.37
C GLN A 2 -94.21 4.95 -14.46
N SER A 3 -93.75 3.85 -13.83
CA SER A 3 -92.80 2.84 -14.38
C SER A 3 -91.29 3.17 -14.51
N LYS A 4 -90.31 2.29 -14.20
CA LYS A 4 -90.27 0.94 -13.57
C LYS A 4 -88.83 0.59 -13.08
N THR A 5 -88.75 -0.32 -12.10
CA THR A 5 -87.76 -1.42 -11.86
C THR A 5 -86.75 -1.78 -12.97
N LEU A 6 -85.49 -2.24 -12.76
CA LEU A 6 -84.60 -2.61 -11.61
C LEU A 6 -83.13 -2.17 -11.96
N ARG A 7 -81.97 -2.59 -11.38
CA ARG A 7 -81.57 -3.61 -10.37
C ARG A 7 -80.23 -3.30 -9.66
N THR A 8 -79.96 -4.09 -8.61
CA THR A 8 -78.83 -4.20 -7.68
C THR A 8 -77.43 -4.47 -8.27
N LEU A 9 -76.39 -3.79 -7.77
CA LEU A 9 -75.19 -4.39 -7.17
C LEU A 9 -74.44 -3.36 -6.29
N ALA A 10 -73.81 -3.82 -5.21
CA ALA A 10 -73.23 -2.95 -4.19
C ALA A 10 -71.70 -2.92 -4.25
N LEU A 11 -71.12 -1.74 -4.05
CA LEU A 11 -69.70 -1.54 -3.81
C LEU A 11 -69.55 -0.60 -2.61
N ALA A 12 -68.94 -1.06 -1.53
CA ALA A 12 -68.78 -0.26 -0.31
C ALA A 12 -67.57 0.68 -0.44
N ALA A 13 -67.79 1.97 -0.24
CA ALA A 13 -66.71 2.95 -0.16
C ALA A 13 -66.07 2.93 1.24
N VAL A 14 -64.74 2.99 1.29
CA VAL A 14 -63.98 3.28 2.51
C VAL A 14 -63.26 4.61 2.30
N SER A 15 -63.45 5.54 3.23
CA SER A 15 -62.94 6.90 3.15
C SER A 15 -61.46 7.00 3.52
N ALA A 16 -60.75 7.95 2.89
CA ALA A 16 -59.36 8.23 3.20
C ALA A 16 -59.22 9.03 4.51
N GLN A 17 -58.17 8.72 5.28
CA GLN A 17 -57.59 9.60 6.29
C GLN A 17 -56.06 9.61 6.13
N CYS A 18 -55.45 10.78 6.24
CA CYS A 18 -54.01 10.97 6.03
C CYS A 18 -53.22 10.58 7.29
N PHE A 19 -52.14 9.82 7.12
CA PHE A 19 -51.17 9.59 8.19
C PHE A 19 -50.18 10.75 8.29
N GLY A 20 -49.90 11.18 9.52
CA GLY A 20 -48.92 12.22 9.82
C GLY A 20 -47.47 11.72 9.77
N LEU A 21 -46.53 12.65 9.66
CA LEU A 21 -45.09 12.39 9.65
C LEU A 21 -44.61 11.90 11.03
N GLY A 22 -44.13 10.66 11.10
CA GLY A 22 -43.40 10.14 12.27
C GLY A 22 -41.93 10.54 12.22
N SER A 23 -41.40 11.05 13.33
CA SER A 23 -39.98 11.37 13.48
C SER A 23 -39.11 10.11 13.55
N VAL A 24 -38.11 10.00 12.69
CA VAL A 24 -37.10 8.94 12.75
C VAL A 24 -36.04 9.31 13.79
N GLU A 25 -35.97 8.56 14.88
CA GLU A 25 -34.88 8.67 15.85
C GLU A 25 -33.56 8.15 15.23
N ALA A 26 -32.47 8.89 15.44
CA ALA A 26 -31.15 8.49 14.95
C ALA A 26 -30.60 7.34 15.80
N GLN A 27 -30.67 6.11 15.27
CA GLN A 27 -30.05 4.94 15.90
C GLN A 27 -28.52 5.06 15.90
N THR A 28 -27.95 5.42 17.05
CA THR A 28 -26.50 5.46 17.25
C THR A 28 -25.90 4.07 17.10
N LEU A 29 -25.05 3.88 16.08
CA LEU A 29 -24.36 2.61 15.81
C LEU A 29 -23.42 2.26 16.96
N GLN A 30 -23.81 1.27 17.78
CA GLN A 30 -22.95 0.70 18.81
C GLN A 30 -21.99 -0.32 18.18
N HIS A 31 -20.71 0.03 18.10
CA HIS A 31 -19.67 -0.90 17.67
C HIS A 31 -19.37 -1.94 18.76
N PRO A 32 -19.47 -3.25 18.50
CA PRO A 32 -19.03 -4.27 19.44
C PRO A 32 -17.50 -4.27 19.56
N ALA A 33 -16.99 -4.45 20.78
CA ALA A 33 -15.59 -4.21 21.11
C ALA A 33 -14.62 -5.25 20.52
N THR A 34 -13.51 -4.78 19.96
CA THR A 34 -12.41 -5.60 19.46
C THR A 34 -11.33 -5.83 20.53
N LYS A 35 -11.01 -7.11 20.75
CA LYS A 35 -9.84 -7.70 21.44
C LYS A 35 -9.53 -9.04 20.71
N PRO A 36 -8.35 -9.68 20.80
CA PRO A 36 -7.39 -9.69 21.92
C PRO A 36 -6.57 -8.42 22.08
N VAL A 37 -5.91 -8.31 23.23
CA VAL A 37 -4.90 -7.29 23.54
C VAL A 37 -3.70 -8.03 24.12
N ASN A 38 -2.49 -7.63 23.72
CA ASN A 38 -1.30 -7.96 24.50
C ASN A 38 -1.24 -7.00 25.70
N GLU A 39 -1.92 -7.37 26.79
CA GLU A 39 -2.20 -6.47 27.93
C GLU A 39 -0.95 -6.03 28.68
N GLU A 40 0.17 -6.75 28.52
CA GLU A 40 1.49 -6.40 29.05
C GLU A 40 2.08 -5.12 28.41
N THR A 41 1.60 -4.71 27.24
CA THR A 41 2.24 -3.64 26.42
C THR A 41 1.45 -2.34 26.27
N GLY A 42 0.16 -2.32 26.61
CA GLY A 42 -0.71 -1.16 26.35
C GLY A 42 -0.93 -0.83 24.87
N THR A 43 -0.67 -1.78 23.96
CA THR A 43 -0.79 -1.58 22.52
C THR A 43 -2.20 -1.90 21.99
N ARG A 44 -2.60 -1.26 20.89
CA ARG A 44 -3.71 -1.62 20.01
C ARG A 44 -3.25 -1.56 18.56
N VAL A 45 -3.84 -2.40 17.71
CA VAL A 45 -3.58 -2.44 16.27
C VAL A 45 -4.91 -2.42 15.53
N PHE A 46 -4.97 -1.63 14.45
CA PHE A 46 -6.12 -1.46 13.58
C PHE A 46 -5.66 -1.54 12.12
N HIS A 47 -6.52 -2.08 11.26
CA HIS A 47 -6.29 -2.15 9.82
C HIS A 47 -7.50 -1.55 9.10
N HIS A 48 -7.22 -0.80 8.03
CA HIS A 48 -8.24 -0.12 7.24
C HIS A 48 -7.85 -0.14 5.76
N GLU A 49 -8.78 -0.56 4.90
CA GLU A 49 -8.57 -0.67 3.46
C GLU A 49 -9.17 0.50 2.66
N ASN A 50 -8.51 0.84 1.54
CA ASN A 50 -8.81 1.94 0.62
C ASN A 50 -8.52 3.36 1.18
N VAL A 51 -7.72 3.46 2.25
CA VAL A 51 -7.22 4.73 2.79
C VAL A 51 -6.18 5.32 1.83
N LEU A 52 -6.43 6.52 1.31
CA LEU A 52 -5.57 7.19 0.31
C LEU A 52 -5.21 6.30 -0.89
N GLY A 53 -6.15 5.46 -1.33
CA GLY A 53 -5.96 4.51 -2.44
C GLY A 53 -5.14 3.25 -2.09
N THR A 54 -4.73 3.08 -0.83
CA THR A 54 -3.92 1.96 -0.35
C THR A 54 -4.51 1.37 0.94
N SER A 55 -3.74 0.61 1.71
CA SER A 55 -4.08 0.14 3.05
C SER A 55 -3.42 1.02 4.11
N LEU A 56 -4.06 1.11 5.28
CA LEU A 56 -3.51 1.70 6.50
C LEU A 56 -3.42 0.59 7.56
N GLU A 57 -2.23 0.40 8.12
CA GLU A 57 -2.01 -0.21 9.43
C GLU A 57 -1.75 0.90 10.46
N LEU A 58 -2.51 0.89 11.56
CA LEU A 58 -2.41 1.86 12.65
C LEU A 58 -2.11 1.11 13.96
N LYS A 59 -0.98 1.40 14.60
CA LYS A 59 -0.63 0.92 15.95
C LYS A 59 -0.64 2.08 16.94
N LEU A 60 -1.25 1.87 18.09
CA LEU A 60 -1.45 2.90 19.13
C LEU A 60 -1.02 2.39 20.50
N ARG A 61 -0.18 3.16 21.20
CA ARG A 61 0.15 2.94 22.62
C ARG A 61 -0.73 3.82 23.49
N VAL A 62 -1.68 3.20 24.18
CA VAL A 62 -2.82 3.87 24.85
C VAL A 62 -3.16 3.18 26.17
N ALA A 63 -3.58 3.97 27.17
CA ALA A 63 -3.86 3.44 28.51
C ALA A 63 -5.10 2.54 28.58
N ASP A 64 -6.06 2.72 27.67
CA ASP A 64 -7.36 2.06 27.69
C ASP A 64 -8.01 2.07 26.29
N SER A 65 -9.08 1.29 26.12
CA SER A 65 -9.77 1.15 24.83
C SER A 65 -10.63 2.36 24.43
N ALA A 66 -11.02 3.25 25.35
CA ALA A 66 -11.75 4.47 25.00
C ALA A 66 -10.81 5.52 24.39
N ARG A 67 -9.60 5.66 24.95
CA ARG A 67 -8.49 6.41 24.33
C ARG A 67 -8.06 5.81 23.00
N ALA A 68 -8.07 4.48 22.86
CA ALA A 68 -7.81 3.81 21.59
C ALA A 68 -8.79 4.26 20.49
N ALA A 69 -10.10 4.07 20.73
CA ALA A 69 -11.14 4.45 19.79
C ALA A 69 -11.13 5.96 19.49
N LYS A 70 -10.84 6.82 20.49
CA LYS A 70 -10.71 8.27 20.26
C LYS A 70 -9.54 8.60 19.33
N ALA A 71 -8.39 7.95 19.50
CA ALA A 71 -7.21 8.19 18.66
C ALA A 71 -7.34 7.58 17.24
N GLU A 72 -7.96 6.41 17.12
CA GLU A 72 -8.38 5.80 15.84
C GLU A 72 -9.29 6.75 15.05
N ASN A 73 -10.38 7.24 15.67
CA ASN A 73 -11.29 8.19 15.03
C ASN A 73 -10.60 9.52 14.67
N ALA A 74 -9.65 10.00 15.46
CA ALA A 74 -8.88 11.20 15.15
C ALA A 74 -7.94 11.02 13.94
N VAL A 75 -7.25 9.87 13.86
CA VAL A 75 -6.44 9.47 12.69
C VAL A 75 -7.31 9.42 11.43
N LEU A 76 -8.41 8.66 11.49
CA LEU A 76 -9.29 8.49 10.34
C LEU A 76 -9.87 9.83 9.90
N ALA A 77 -10.42 10.63 10.82
CA ALA A 77 -11.01 11.93 10.49
C ALA A 77 -10.01 12.93 9.88
N GLU A 78 -8.75 12.99 10.35
CA GLU A 78 -7.74 13.90 9.77
C GLU A 78 -7.28 13.42 8.38
N ILE A 79 -7.14 12.11 8.15
CA ILE A 79 -6.87 11.56 6.81
C ILE A 79 -8.04 11.90 5.87
N ASP A 80 -9.27 11.65 6.30
CA ASP A 80 -10.50 11.89 5.54
C ASP A 80 -10.69 13.38 5.23
N ARG A 81 -10.31 14.28 6.16
CA ARG A 81 -10.33 15.73 5.95
C ARG A 81 -9.28 16.15 4.92
N CYS A 82 -8.05 15.64 5.04
CA CYS A 82 -6.97 16.04 4.14
C CYS A 82 -7.11 15.43 2.74
N ASP A 83 -7.73 14.26 2.56
CA ASP A 83 -8.11 13.71 1.24
C ASP A 83 -9.11 14.65 0.52
N ARG A 84 -10.12 15.14 1.23
CA ARG A 84 -11.07 16.16 0.69
C ARG A 84 -10.40 17.50 0.37
N ILE A 85 -9.16 17.74 0.80
CA ILE A 85 -8.39 18.94 0.45
C ILE A 85 -7.42 18.66 -0.70
N LEU A 86 -6.53 17.68 -0.54
CA LEU A 86 -5.31 17.50 -1.34
C LEU A 86 -5.43 16.48 -2.49
N SER A 87 -6.54 15.74 -2.59
CA SER A 87 -6.65 14.61 -3.51
C SER A 87 -6.92 15.01 -4.96
N ALA A 88 -5.92 14.83 -5.83
CA ALA A 88 -6.01 15.03 -7.28
C ALA A 88 -6.95 14.04 -8.01
N TRP A 89 -7.36 12.95 -7.34
CA TRP A 89 -8.28 11.95 -7.88
C TRP A 89 -9.76 12.32 -7.66
N ARG A 90 -10.02 13.28 -6.78
CA ARG A 90 -11.35 13.71 -6.37
C ARG A 90 -11.74 14.99 -7.08
N ALA A 91 -12.75 14.93 -7.95
CA ALA A 91 -13.34 16.13 -8.55
C ALA A 91 -13.96 17.08 -7.49
N ASP A 92 -14.31 16.56 -6.31
CA ASP A 92 -14.84 17.32 -5.18
C ASP A 92 -13.78 17.74 -4.13
N SER A 93 -12.48 17.56 -4.40
CA SER A 93 -11.44 18.09 -3.49
C SER A 93 -11.27 19.60 -3.63
N GLU A 94 -10.68 20.22 -2.62
CA GLU A 94 -10.29 21.63 -2.68
C GLU A 94 -9.24 21.89 -3.77
N PHE A 95 -8.21 21.05 -3.85
CA PHE A 95 -7.16 21.12 -4.87
C PHE A 95 -7.73 21.05 -6.29
N SER A 96 -8.63 20.11 -6.58
CA SER A 96 -9.24 19.98 -7.92
C SER A 96 -10.13 21.17 -8.28
N ARG A 97 -10.86 21.75 -7.30
CA ARG A 97 -11.57 23.01 -7.50
C ARG A 97 -10.60 24.15 -7.77
N TRP A 98 -9.57 24.30 -6.95
CA TRP A 98 -8.57 25.36 -7.05
C TRP A 98 -7.85 25.36 -8.41
N ALA A 99 -7.39 24.21 -8.88
CA ALA A 99 -6.74 24.06 -10.18
C ALA A 99 -7.63 24.51 -11.36
N SER A 100 -8.97 24.40 -11.21
CA SER A 100 -9.93 24.87 -12.22
C SER A 100 -10.22 26.38 -12.22
N THR A 101 -9.67 27.16 -11.29
CA THR A 101 -9.99 28.61 -11.14
C THR A 101 -9.18 29.57 -12.03
N GLN A 102 -8.09 29.07 -12.62
CA GLN A 102 -7.22 29.67 -13.65
C GLN A 102 -7.19 31.21 -13.74
N GLY A 103 -6.08 31.81 -13.30
CA GLY A 103 -5.86 33.26 -13.27
C GLY A 103 -6.58 33.98 -12.12
N THR A 104 -7.49 33.29 -11.41
CA THR A 104 -8.22 33.86 -10.26
C THR A 104 -7.52 33.52 -8.95
N ALA A 105 -7.16 34.53 -8.16
CA ALA A 105 -6.71 34.34 -6.78
C ALA A 105 -7.91 33.96 -5.90
N VAL A 106 -7.89 32.77 -5.29
CA VAL A 106 -8.97 32.30 -4.41
C VAL A 106 -8.47 31.94 -3.02
N PRO A 107 -9.28 32.10 -1.95
CA PRO A 107 -8.94 31.60 -0.61
C PRO A 107 -8.75 30.08 -0.62
N VAL A 108 -7.73 29.61 0.10
CA VAL A 108 -7.42 28.19 0.26
C VAL A 108 -7.16 27.83 1.72
N SER A 109 -7.36 26.56 2.07
CA SER A 109 -7.03 26.01 3.39
C SER A 109 -5.54 26.10 3.70
N ALA A 110 -5.22 26.10 4.99
CA ALA A 110 -3.84 26.06 5.45
C ALA A 110 -3.10 24.83 4.92
N GLU A 111 -3.77 23.68 4.80
CA GLU A 111 -3.19 22.45 4.24
C GLU A 111 -2.81 22.59 2.76
N LEU A 112 -3.70 23.14 1.92
CA LEU A 112 -3.41 23.33 0.49
C LEU A 112 -2.32 24.39 0.28
N MET A 113 -2.40 25.50 1.01
CA MET A 113 -1.37 26.55 1.03
C MET A 113 0.02 25.99 1.42
N ASP A 114 0.09 25.14 2.44
CA ASP A 114 1.34 24.59 2.95
C ASP A 114 1.93 23.54 2.00
N VAL A 115 1.12 22.66 1.40
CA VAL A 115 1.61 21.66 0.42
C VAL A 115 2.10 22.33 -0.87
N LEU A 116 1.42 23.35 -1.40
CA LEU A 116 1.91 24.12 -2.55
C LEU A 116 3.23 24.84 -2.22
N TYR A 117 3.34 25.44 -1.04
CA TYR A 117 4.57 26.08 -0.55
C TYR A 117 5.73 25.08 -0.35
N LEU A 118 5.43 23.85 0.07
CA LEU A 118 6.41 22.75 0.15
C LEU A 118 6.86 22.30 -1.24
N PHE A 119 5.97 22.21 -2.24
CA PHE A 119 6.37 21.95 -3.62
C PHE A 119 7.28 23.05 -4.18
N ASP A 120 6.98 24.32 -3.93
CA ASP A 120 7.87 25.45 -4.24
C ASP A 120 9.26 25.30 -3.60
N GLY A 121 9.30 24.87 -2.33
CA GLY A 121 10.53 24.58 -1.60
C GLY A 121 11.34 23.45 -2.23
N TRP A 122 10.72 22.29 -2.43
CA TRP A 122 11.36 21.11 -2.99
C TRP A 122 11.80 21.31 -4.44
N ARG A 123 11.01 21.97 -5.28
CA ARG A 123 11.38 22.32 -6.66
C ARG A 123 12.70 23.08 -6.72
N ARG A 124 12.89 24.05 -5.82
CA ARG A 124 14.16 24.81 -5.71
C ARG A 124 15.30 23.96 -5.17
N GLN A 125 15.09 23.21 -4.09
CA GLN A 125 16.15 22.38 -3.46
C GLN A 125 16.60 21.22 -4.36
N THR A 126 15.69 20.66 -5.18
CA THR A 126 15.94 19.51 -6.05
C THR A 126 16.35 19.87 -7.47
N GLY A 127 16.46 21.16 -7.81
CA GLY A 127 16.70 21.61 -9.19
C GLY A 127 15.62 21.17 -10.18
N GLY A 128 14.37 21.03 -9.72
CA GLY A 128 13.23 20.53 -10.50
C GLY A 128 13.10 19.01 -10.58
N ALA A 129 13.91 18.22 -9.86
CA ALA A 129 13.74 16.76 -9.83
C ALA A 129 12.49 16.30 -9.03
N LEU A 130 11.91 17.17 -8.20
CA LEU A 130 10.56 17.01 -7.65
C LEU A 130 9.71 18.23 -8.00
N ASP A 131 8.59 17.99 -8.70
CA ASP A 131 7.67 19.02 -9.18
C ASP A 131 6.24 18.46 -9.22
N ALA A 132 5.23 19.28 -8.93
CA ALA A 132 3.82 18.87 -9.00
C ALA A 132 3.34 18.70 -10.45
N SER A 133 3.98 19.39 -11.40
CA SER A 133 3.67 19.33 -12.83
C SER A 133 4.13 18.04 -13.52
N ALA A 134 4.83 17.15 -12.81
CA ALA A 134 5.30 15.84 -13.30
C ALA A 134 4.18 14.97 -13.88
N GLU A 135 2.93 15.17 -13.44
CA GLU A 135 1.72 14.57 -14.03
C GLU A 135 1.58 14.85 -15.55
N SER A 136 2.16 15.94 -16.05
CA SER A 136 2.24 16.24 -17.48
C SER A 136 3.08 15.19 -18.23
N ALA A 137 4.22 14.80 -17.67
CA ALA A 137 5.04 13.70 -18.20
C ALA A 137 4.38 12.33 -17.97
N THR A 138 3.72 12.12 -16.82
CA THR A 138 2.93 10.90 -16.54
C THR A 138 1.85 10.68 -17.60
N ARG A 139 1.13 11.74 -18.02
CA ARG A 139 0.12 11.68 -19.08
C ARG A 139 0.74 11.36 -20.44
N LEU A 140 1.88 11.97 -20.77
CA LEU A 140 2.61 11.69 -22.01
C LEU A 140 2.99 10.21 -22.14
N TRP A 141 3.58 9.62 -21.09
CA TRP A 141 3.99 8.21 -21.11
C TRP A 141 2.82 7.23 -20.98
N ARG A 142 1.74 7.58 -20.26
CA ARG A 142 0.50 6.80 -20.29
C ARG A 142 -0.11 6.77 -21.69
N GLN A 143 -0.12 7.89 -22.41
CA GLN A 143 -0.63 7.94 -23.78
C GLN A 143 0.25 7.11 -24.73
N ALA A 144 1.58 7.20 -24.62
CA ALA A 144 2.53 6.40 -25.39
C ALA A 144 2.31 4.89 -25.25
N ALA A 145 2.06 4.42 -24.02
CA ALA A 145 1.76 3.01 -23.76
C ALA A 145 0.39 2.56 -24.29
N LEU A 146 -0.60 3.46 -24.34
CA LEU A 146 -1.91 3.18 -24.96
C LEU A 146 -1.85 3.11 -26.49
N THR A 147 -0.92 3.83 -27.12
CA THR A 147 -0.73 3.82 -28.59
C THR A 147 0.34 2.85 -29.07
N GLY A 148 1.22 2.37 -28.19
CA GLY A 148 2.40 1.58 -28.56
C GLY A 148 3.46 2.41 -29.29
N VAL A 149 3.59 3.71 -28.98
CA VAL A 149 4.52 4.64 -29.66
C VAL A 149 5.20 5.54 -28.63
N ALA A 150 6.53 5.46 -28.51
CA ALA A 150 7.32 6.29 -27.61
C ALA A 150 7.24 7.80 -27.96
N PRO A 151 7.20 8.71 -26.97
CA PRO A 151 7.15 10.16 -27.23
C PRO A 151 8.42 10.66 -27.93
N THR A 152 8.28 11.46 -28.98
CA THR A 152 9.42 12.06 -29.68
C THR A 152 10.16 13.07 -28.80
N ALA A 153 11.41 13.37 -29.14
CA ALA A 153 12.19 14.39 -28.43
C ALA A 153 11.54 15.79 -28.49
N ALA A 154 10.76 16.09 -29.54
CA ALA A 154 10.03 17.35 -29.66
C ALA A 154 8.85 17.43 -28.67
N GLU A 155 8.11 16.34 -28.48
CA GLU A 155 7.01 16.24 -27.50
C GLU A 155 7.56 16.28 -26.08
N ARG A 156 8.60 15.51 -25.75
CA ARG A 156 9.26 15.57 -24.43
C ARG A 156 9.75 16.99 -24.13
N ALA A 157 10.43 17.64 -25.08
CA ALA A 157 10.89 19.02 -24.92
C ALA A 157 9.73 20.04 -24.79
N ALA A 158 8.54 19.78 -25.32
CA ALA A 158 7.37 20.61 -25.10
C ALA A 158 6.84 20.47 -23.67
N VAL A 159 6.71 19.24 -23.16
CA VAL A 159 6.25 18.97 -21.80
C VAL A 159 7.26 19.47 -20.75
N VAL A 160 8.58 19.34 -20.99
CA VAL A 160 9.61 19.94 -20.14
C VAL A 160 9.47 21.46 -20.07
N ARG A 161 9.20 22.16 -21.19
CA ARG A 161 8.97 23.62 -21.16
C ARG A 161 7.71 24.00 -20.39
N GLN A 162 6.67 23.16 -20.40
CA GLN A 162 5.49 23.36 -19.56
C GLN A 162 5.86 23.22 -18.08
N MET A 163 6.45 22.08 -17.68
CA MET A 163 6.85 21.79 -16.30
C MET A 163 7.92 22.76 -15.73
N GLN A 164 8.63 23.50 -16.58
CA GLN A 164 9.58 24.55 -16.17
C GLN A 164 8.91 25.91 -15.89
N ALA A 165 7.65 26.11 -16.27
CA ALA A 165 6.90 27.33 -15.99
C ALA A 165 6.59 27.50 -14.47
N PRO A 166 6.20 28.69 -14.00
CA PRO A 166 5.54 28.84 -12.71
C PRO A 166 4.05 28.53 -12.84
N HIS A 167 3.56 27.52 -12.12
CA HIS A 167 2.16 27.07 -12.21
C HIS A 167 1.22 27.75 -11.20
N TRP A 168 1.75 28.42 -10.17
CA TRP A 168 0.93 29.13 -9.19
C TRP A 168 1.62 30.36 -8.57
N THR A 169 0.83 31.23 -7.93
CA THR A 169 1.30 32.21 -6.93
C THR A 169 0.57 32.00 -5.60
N LEU A 170 1.26 32.26 -4.50
CA LEU A 170 0.75 32.10 -3.13
C LEU A 170 0.86 33.42 -2.36
N ASP A 171 -0.24 33.91 -1.80
CA ASP A 171 -0.23 34.94 -0.75
C ASP A 171 -0.52 34.27 0.60
N ARG A 172 0.54 34.04 1.38
CA ARG A 172 0.45 33.43 2.71
C ARG A 172 -0.08 34.38 3.79
N VAL A 173 -0.29 35.68 3.48
CA VAL A 173 -0.86 36.67 4.40
C VAL A 173 -2.37 36.81 4.16
N ALA A 174 -2.79 36.86 2.89
CA ALA A 174 -4.22 36.83 2.53
C ALA A 174 -4.84 35.43 2.62
N GLY A 175 -4.02 34.37 2.61
CA GLY A 175 -4.50 32.98 2.58
C GLY A 175 -5.05 32.56 1.21
N THR A 176 -4.52 33.15 0.13
CA THR A 176 -5.03 32.95 -1.23
C THR A 176 -3.97 32.35 -2.16
N ALA A 177 -4.42 31.56 -3.13
CA ALA A 177 -3.56 30.97 -4.16
C ALA A 177 -4.19 31.17 -5.55
N THR A 178 -3.35 31.45 -6.54
CA THR A 178 -3.73 31.60 -7.96
C THR A 178 -3.12 30.45 -8.75
N HIS A 179 -3.92 29.64 -9.45
CA HIS A 179 -3.40 28.73 -10.48
C HIS A 179 -3.17 29.52 -11.77
N LEU A 180 -2.00 29.41 -12.41
CA LEU A 180 -1.57 30.33 -13.48
C LEU A 180 -1.84 29.84 -14.91
N ASP A 181 -1.96 28.53 -15.12
CA ASP A 181 -2.09 27.91 -16.45
C ASP A 181 -3.04 26.69 -16.46
N ASP A 182 -2.94 25.84 -17.47
CA ASP A 182 -3.68 24.59 -17.63
C ASP A 182 -2.83 23.34 -17.39
N ALA A 183 -1.66 23.49 -16.75
CA ALA A 183 -0.73 22.38 -16.55
C ALA A 183 -1.36 21.26 -15.70
N PRO A 184 -1.23 19.99 -16.11
CA PRO A 184 -1.54 18.85 -15.27
C PRO A 184 -0.69 18.82 -13.99
N LEU A 185 -1.32 19.14 -12.84
CA LEU A 185 -0.69 19.09 -11.52
C LEU A 185 -1.17 17.87 -10.70
N ALA A 186 -0.26 17.26 -9.94
CA ALA A 186 -0.58 16.26 -8.93
C ALA A 186 0.33 16.40 -7.70
N LEU A 187 -0.25 16.26 -6.50
CA LEU A 187 0.45 16.43 -5.21
C LEU A 187 1.01 15.12 -4.63
N ASN A 188 0.90 14.00 -5.37
CA ASN A 188 1.03 12.64 -4.85
C ASN A 188 2.45 12.22 -4.42
N SER A 189 3.49 12.97 -4.80
CA SER A 189 4.89 12.70 -4.43
C SER A 189 5.14 12.62 -2.92
N PHE A 190 4.50 13.49 -2.14
CA PHE A 190 4.64 13.50 -0.68
C PHE A 190 3.35 13.80 0.10
N ALA A 191 2.24 14.14 -0.56
CA ALA A 191 0.98 14.43 0.15
C ALA A 191 0.49 13.24 1.00
N LYS A 192 0.70 11.99 0.54
CA LYS A 192 0.40 10.79 1.35
C LYS A 192 1.13 10.82 2.70
N SER A 193 2.41 11.16 2.67
CA SER A 193 3.31 11.19 3.82
C SER A 193 3.03 12.41 4.72
N TYR A 194 2.73 13.58 4.14
CA TYR A 194 2.21 14.76 4.86
C TYR A 194 0.94 14.44 5.66
N ILE A 195 -0.03 13.78 5.01
CA ILE A 195 -1.29 13.36 5.65
C ILE A 195 -1.03 12.34 6.77
N ALA A 196 -0.14 11.36 6.54
CA ALA A 196 0.26 10.40 7.56
C ALA A 196 0.92 11.06 8.78
N GLY A 197 1.74 12.11 8.56
CA GLY A 197 2.32 12.96 9.59
C GLY A 197 1.25 13.60 10.47
N ARG A 198 0.34 14.34 9.86
CA ARG A 198 -0.77 15.03 10.55
C ARG A 198 -1.71 14.08 11.29
N ALA A 199 -2.00 12.91 10.71
CA ALA A 199 -2.81 11.89 11.34
C ALA A 199 -2.13 11.29 12.59
N ALA A 200 -0.81 11.09 12.57
CA ALA A 200 -0.06 10.64 13.75
C ALA A 200 -0.13 11.68 14.89
N ASP A 201 0.03 12.96 14.55
CA ASP A 201 -0.03 14.06 15.51
C ASP A 201 -1.47 14.24 16.06
N ALA A 202 -2.50 13.99 15.24
CA ALA A 202 -3.90 13.94 15.68
C ALA A 202 -4.17 12.80 16.69
N ALA A 203 -3.56 11.62 16.53
CA ALA A 203 -3.63 10.55 17.52
C ALA A 203 -2.92 10.92 18.85
N LEU A 204 -1.77 11.60 18.80
CA LEU A 204 -1.13 12.12 20.01
C LEU A 204 -2.03 13.14 20.72
N ALA A 205 -2.58 14.11 19.99
CA ALA A 205 -3.53 15.10 20.52
C ALA A 205 -4.83 14.46 21.07
N ALA A 206 -5.27 13.34 20.49
CA ALA A 206 -6.39 12.56 21.02
C ALA A 206 -6.08 11.88 22.37
N GLY A 207 -4.81 11.60 22.66
CA GLY A 207 -4.34 11.02 23.93
C GLY A 207 -3.52 9.73 23.81
N ALA A 208 -3.00 9.41 22.63
CA ALA A 208 -2.01 8.34 22.47
C ALA A 208 -0.64 8.77 23.04
N LYS A 209 0.12 7.82 23.60
CA LYS A 209 1.51 8.04 24.04
C LYS A 209 2.52 7.81 22.93
N GLY A 210 2.19 6.89 22.01
CA GLY A 210 3.00 6.53 20.86
C GLY A 210 2.10 6.03 19.74
N VAL A 211 2.50 6.28 18.50
CA VAL A 211 1.72 6.00 17.29
C VAL A 211 2.67 5.45 16.23
N LEU A 212 2.21 4.46 15.47
CA LEU A 212 2.74 4.10 14.15
C LEU A 212 1.58 4.09 13.15
N LEU A 213 1.70 4.83 12.06
CA LEU A 213 0.93 4.59 10.84
C LEU A 213 1.86 3.94 9.81
N ASN A 214 1.30 3.06 9.00
CA ASN A 214 1.92 2.50 7.81
C ASN A 214 0.89 2.59 6.67
N ILE A 215 1.09 3.53 5.74
CA ILE A 215 0.16 3.82 4.64
C ILE A 215 0.82 3.43 3.32
N GLY A 216 0.55 2.20 2.89
CA GLY A 216 1.11 1.61 1.67
C GLY A 216 2.64 1.64 1.62
N GLY A 217 3.32 1.31 2.73
CA GLY A 217 4.78 1.23 2.81
C GLY A 217 5.49 2.48 3.34
N ASP A 218 4.80 3.63 3.45
CA ASP A 218 5.35 4.78 4.19
C ASP A 218 4.95 4.66 5.65
N LEU A 219 5.92 4.67 6.56
CA LEU A 219 5.71 4.60 7.99
C LEU A 219 5.91 5.95 8.66
N VAL A 220 5.02 6.32 9.57
CA VAL A 220 5.16 7.50 10.43
C VAL A 220 5.08 7.05 11.88
N MET A 221 6.18 7.21 12.62
CA MET A 221 6.25 6.91 14.04
C MET A 221 6.34 8.21 14.84
N ARG A 222 5.53 8.31 15.90
CA ARG A 222 5.43 9.51 16.75
C ARG A 222 5.32 9.13 18.22
N GLY A 223 5.89 9.97 19.09
CA GLY A 223 5.87 9.79 20.54
C GLY A 223 6.73 8.62 21.01
N ASP A 224 6.26 7.92 22.05
CA ASP A 224 6.86 6.71 22.60
C ASP A 224 6.59 5.50 21.68
N TRP A 225 7.24 5.51 20.51
CA TRP A 225 7.25 4.40 19.56
C TRP A 225 8.64 4.13 18.98
N THR A 226 8.96 2.84 18.85
CA THR A 226 10.14 2.32 18.13
C THR A 226 9.73 1.03 17.44
N GLU A 227 10.04 0.90 16.16
CA GLU A 227 9.69 -0.27 15.33
C GLU A 227 10.93 -0.87 14.67
N ARG A 228 10.85 -2.16 14.32
CA ARG A 228 11.82 -2.83 13.46
C ARG A 228 11.23 -2.96 12.06
N VAL A 229 11.80 -2.24 11.09
CA VAL A 229 11.28 -2.18 9.71
C VAL A 229 12.18 -2.99 8.79
N ALA A 230 11.57 -3.88 8.01
CA ALA A 230 12.23 -4.60 6.92
C ALA A 230 12.24 -3.72 5.66
N ILE A 231 13.41 -3.53 5.05
CA ILE A 231 13.53 -2.85 3.77
C ILE A 231 13.49 -3.92 2.66
N ALA A 232 12.45 -3.91 1.84
CA ALA A 232 12.33 -4.84 0.73
C ALA A 232 13.46 -4.62 -0.30
N ASP A 233 14.03 -5.71 -0.83
CA ASP A 233 14.91 -5.61 -2.00
C ASP A 233 14.06 -5.29 -3.25
N PRO A 234 14.35 -4.21 -4.00
CA PRO A 234 13.63 -3.93 -5.26
C PRO A 234 13.98 -4.89 -6.40
N ARG A 235 14.95 -5.78 -6.20
CA ARG A 235 15.35 -6.84 -7.14
C ARG A 235 14.94 -8.24 -6.66
N ALA A 236 14.15 -8.35 -5.58
CA ALA A 236 13.53 -9.61 -5.19
C ALA A 236 12.57 -10.11 -6.29
N ASP A 237 12.66 -11.39 -6.64
CA ASP A 237 11.73 -12.03 -7.57
C ASP A 237 10.36 -12.27 -6.91
N ALA A 238 10.28 -12.29 -5.58
CA ALA A 238 9.06 -12.50 -4.82
C ALA A 238 8.85 -11.49 -3.67
N GLU A 239 7.58 -11.17 -3.39
CA GLU A 239 7.15 -10.27 -2.31
C GLU A 239 7.49 -10.77 -0.88
N ASN A 240 8.01 -12.00 -0.75
CA ASN A 240 8.37 -12.65 0.51
C ASN A 240 9.85 -13.12 0.58
N ASP A 241 10.71 -12.68 -0.34
CA ASP A 241 12.16 -12.91 -0.27
C ASP A 241 12.82 -12.17 0.91
N GLU A 242 14.10 -12.46 1.20
CA GLU A 242 14.81 -11.81 2.31
C GLU A 242 14.97 -10.29 2.08
N PRO A 243 14.64 -9.44 3.07
CA PRO A 243 14.75 -7.99 2.94
C PRO A 243 16.21 -7.55 2.84
N ILE A 244 16.52 -6.62 1.93
CA ILE A 244 17.87 -6.11 1.70
C ILE A 244 18.48 -5.48 2.96
N ASP A 245 17.65 -4.92 3.85
CA ASP A 245 18.07 -4.42 5.16
C ASP A 245 17.00 -4.57 6.25
N MET A 246 17.42 -4.46 7.51
CA MET A 246 16.55 -4.45 8.70
C MET A 246 16.96 -3.29 9.59
N VAL A 247 16.09 -2.27 9.73
CA VAL A 247 16.39 -1.05 10.48
C VAL A 247 15.52 -0.89 11.72
N ARG A 248 16.04 -0.18 12.73
CA ARG A 248 15.32 0.25 13.93
C ARG A 248 15.03 1.75 13.81
N VAL A 249 13.75 2.10 13.78
CA VAL A 249 13.28 3.49 13.61
C VAL A 249 12.50 3.89 14.85
N ALA A 250 12.74 5.09 15.37
CA ALA A 250 12.14 5.61 16.60
C ALA A 250 11.73 7.08 16.40
N ASN A 251 10.48 7.42 16.73
CA ASN A 251 9.90 8.78 16.65
C ASN A 251 10.28 9.56 15.35
N ARG A 252 10.20 8.90 14.20
CA ARG A 252 10.61 9.37 12.87
C ARG A 252 9.66 8.84 11.80
N ALA A 253 9.70 9.44 10.62
CA ALA A 253 9.12 8.85 9.42
C ALA A 253 10.15 8.01 8.65
N LEU A 254 9.67 7.02 7.90
CA LEU A 254 10.40 6.28 6.88
C LEU A 254 9.49 6.18 5.65
N ALA A 255 9.95 6.66 4.49
CA ALA A 255 9.25 6.52 3.23
C ALA A 255 10.12 5.77 2.21
N THR A 256 9.50 4.99 1.33
CA THR A 256 10.21 4.28 0.26
C THR A 256 9.50 4.51 -1.07
N SER A 257 10.18 5.21 -1.98
CA SER A 257 9.79 5.31 -3.37
C SER A 257 10.62 4.35 -4.20
N GLY A 258 10.05 3.84 -5.30
CA GLY A 258 10.77 2.91 -6.15
C GLY A 258 10.15 2.77 -7.52
N THR A 259 11.01 2.56 -8.51
CA THR A 259 10.66 2.64 -9.93
C THR A 259 10.10 1.32 -10.49
N TYR A 260 10.27 0.21 -9.75
CA TYR A 260 10.09 -1.18 -10.16
C TYR A 260 8.68 -1.78 -9.99
N ARG A 261 7.83 -1.25 -9.10
CA ARG A 261 6.49 -1.84 -8.81
C ARG A 261 5.34 -1.30 -9.66
N ARG A 262 5.56 -0.17 -10.36
CA ARG A 262 4.51 0.59 -11.04
C ARG A 262 5.11 1.32 -12.23
N GLY A 263 4.43 1.21 -13.36
CA GLY A 263 4.91 1.73 -14.63
C GLY A 263 3.95 1.44 -15.77
N VAL A 264 4.46 1.50 -16.98
CA VAL A 264 3.79 1.13 -18.23
C VAL A 264 4.72 0.24 -19.05
N GLU A 265 4.15 -0.73 -19.76
CA GLU A 265 4.91 -1.54 -20.72
C GLU A 265 4.94 -0.82 -22.08
N LEU A 266 6.13 -0.72 -22.69
CA LEU A 266 6.30 -0.22 -24.05
C LEU A 266 7.46 -0.97 -24.72
N ASP A 267 7.25 -1.46 -25.95
CA ASP A 267 8.23 -2.25 -26.73
C ASP A 267 8.87 -3.44 -25.98
N GLY A 268 8.16 -3.99 -25.00
CA GLY A 268 8.63 -5.10 -24.15
C GLY A 268 9.49 -4.68 -22.96
N ALA A 269 9.59 -3.38 -22.65
CA ALA A 269 10.28 -2.84 -21.49
C ALA A 269 9.31 -2.18 -20.49
N HIS A 270 9.54 -2.42 -19.20
CA HIS A 270 8.84 -1.75 -18.11
C HIS A 270 9.40 -0.33 -17.89
N LEU A 271 8.59 0.69 -18.11
CA LEU A 271 8.93 2.10 -17.94
C LEU A 271 8.27 2.64 -16.67
N SER A 272 9.05 3.26 -15.79
CA SER A 272 8.55 3.64 -14.45
C SER A 272 7.45 4.70 -14.46
N HIS A 273 6.54 4.61 -13.49
CA HIS A 273 5.56 5.64 -13.15
C HIS A 273 6.16 6.89 -12.47
N ILE A 274 7.46 6.87 -12.14
CA ILE A 274 8.20 8.05 -11.68
C ILE A 274 8.94 8.63 -12.89
N LEU A 275 8.72 9.91 -13.19
CA LEU A 275 9.29 10.64 -14.32
C LEU A 275 10.21 11.75 -13.80
N ASP A 276 11.31 12.05 -14.50
CA ASP A 276 12.14 13.23 -14.23
C ASP A 276 11.53 14.47 -14.91
N PRO A 277 11.06 15.50 -14.16
CA PRO A 277 10.48 16.71 -14.77
C PRO A 277 11.51 17.52 -15.58
N ARG A 278 12.81 17.27 -15.39
CA ARG A 278 13.90 17.98 -16.08
C ARG A 278 14.10 17.46 -17.52
N THR A 279 13.62 16.25 -17.83
CA THR A 279 13.76 15.59 -19.16
C THR A 279 12.44 15.06 -19.74
N ALA A 280 11.41 14.93 -18.91
CA ALA A 280 10.18 14.18 -19.20
C ALA A 280 10.44 12.70 -19.58
N GLU A 281 11.44 12.06 -18.97
CA GLU A 281 11.78 10.65 -19.19
C GLU A 281 11.59 9.82 -17.89
N PRO A 282 11.35 8.50 -17.98
CA PRO A 282 11.18 7.66 -16.80
C PRO A 282 12.46 7.57 -15.97
N ALA A 283 12.31 7.66 -14.65
CA ALA A 283 13.42 7.56 -13.71
C ALA A 283 14.06 6.16 -13.77
N MET A 284 15.38 6.11 -14.03
CA MET A 284 16.09 4.88 -14.37
C MET A 284 17.40 4.64 -13.58
N HIS A 285 17.84 5.59 -12.75
CA HIS A 285 19.13 5.49 -12.06
C HIS A 285 19.03 4.74 -10.71
N VAL A 286 17.90 4.90 -10.03
CA VAL A 286 17.62 4.34 -8.70
C VAL A 286 16.38 3.46 -8.79
N LEU A 287 16.50 2.21 -8.34
CA LEU A 287 15.39 1.25 -8.27
C LEU A 287 14.52 1.50 -7.05
N SER A 288 15.13 1.83 -5.92
CA SER A 288 14.46 2.15 -4.66
C SER A 288 15.26 3.20 -3.89
N ALA A 289 14.56 4.21 -3.38
CA ALA A 289 15.09 5.18 -2.45
C ALA A 289 14.26 5.11 -1.16
N THR A 290 14.87 4.60 -0.09
CA THR A 290 14.31 4.64 1.26
C THR A 290 14.94 5.78 2.04
N VAL A 291 14.12 6.63 2.66
CA VAL A 291 14.55 7.79 3.44
C VAL A 291 13.90 7.78 4.82
N ILE A 292 14.72 7.96 5.85
CA ILE A 292 14.36 8.17 7.25
C ILE A 292 14.56 9.65 7.57
N ALA A 293 13.52 10.34 8.06
CA ALA A 293 13.59 11.74 8.46
C ALA A 293 12.71 12.03 9.68
N PRO A 294 12.87 13.16 10.37
CA PRO A 294 11.97 13.55 11.46
C PRO A 294 10.55 13.85 10.93
N ASP A 295 10.45 14.65 9.86
CA ASP A 295 9.18 14.94 9.20
C ASP A 295 8.80 13.87 8.17
N ALA A 296 7.49 13.65 8.03
CA ALA A 296 6.93 12.67 7.10
C ALA A 296 6.86 13.19 5.66
N SER A 297 6.57 14.48 5.47
CA SER A 297 6.60 15.15 4.16
C SER A 297 8.02 15.20 3.61
N GLU A 298 9.01 15.51 4.47
CA GLU A 298 10.44 15.45 4.14
C GLU A 298 10.87 14.04 3.69
N ALA A 299 10.52 12.99 4.44
CA ALA A 299 10.83 11.61 4.06
C ALA A 299 10.23 11.25 2.69
N GLY A 300 8.94 11.52 2.46
CA GLY A 300 8.26 11.20 1.20
C GLY A 300 8.78 12.00 0.00
N ALA A 301 9.04 13.29 0.19
CA ALA A 301 9.58 14.16 -0.85
C ALA A 301 10.98 13.72 -1.26
N LEU A 302 11.86 13.45 -0.29
CA LEU A 302 13.22 12.99 -0.56
C LEU A 302 13.25 11.59 -1.17
N ALA A 303 12.39 10.66 -0.75
CA ALA A 303 12.27 9.36 -1.38
C ALA A 303 11.89 9.49 -2.88
N THR A 304 10.91 10.35 -3.21
CA THR A 304 10.57 10.61 -4.62
C THR A 304 11.73 11.28 -5.36
N ALA A 305 12.31 12.36 -4.81
CA ALA A 305 13.39 13.11 -5.43
C ALA A 305 14.63 12.25 -5.68
N PHE A 306 15.04 11.42 -4.71
CA PHE A 306 16.17 10.52 -4.83
C PHE A 306 15.91 9.32 -5.77
N SER A 307 14.66 9.03 -6.10
CA SER A 307 14.32 8.07 -7.16
C SER A 307 14.57 8.66 -8.56
N VAL A 308 14.35 9.97 -8.72
CA VAL A 308 14.56 10.73 -9.97
C VAL A 308 16.03 11.11 -10.18
N MET A 309 16.66 11.59 -9.12
CA MET A 309 18.04 12.09 -9.11
C MET A 309 19.08 11.03 -9.49
N LYS A 310 20.20 11.49 -10.05
CA LYS A 310 21.44 10.72 -10.10
C LYS A 310 22.00 10.58 -8.68
N PRO A 311 22.67 9.47 -8.31
CA PRO A 311 23.09 9.24 -6.92
C PRO A 311 23.89 10.41 -6.31
N PHE A 312 24.82 11.00 -7.06
CA PHE A 312 25.61 12.15 -6.58
C PHE A 312 24.77 13.43 -6.34
N GLU A 313 23.63 13.60 -7.02
CA GLU A 313 22.69 14.70 -6.75
C GLU A 313 21.97 14.46 -5.42
N SER A 314 21.52 13.22 -5.18
CA SER A 314 20.92 12.78 -3.91
C SER A 314 21.90 12.91 -2.74
N GLU A 315 23.14 12.45 -2.91
CA GLU A 315 24.23 12.59 -1.93
C GLU A 315 24.50 14.06 -1.58
N ALA A 316 24.59 14.94 -2.61
CA ALA A 316 24.88 16.36 -2.42
C ALA A 316 23.72 17.16 -1.80
N LEU A 317 22.47 16.78 -2.05
CA LEU A 317 21.30 17.36 -1.36
C LEU A 317 21.22 16.86 0.08
N ALA A 318 21.35 15.55 0.31
CA ALA A 318 21.28 14.97 1.66
C ALA A 318 22.35 15.56 2.61
N ALA A 319 23.55 15.85 2.11
CA ALA A 319 24.63 16.48 2.87
C ALA A 319 24.30 17.90 3.39
N GLN A 320 23.26 18.56 2.87
CA GLN A 320 22.77 19.87 3.33
C GLN A 320 21.64 19.77 4.35
N LEU A 321 21.05 18.58 4.50
CA LEU A 321 19.89 18.32 5.36
C LEU A 321 20.34 17.74 6.71
N ARG A 322 19.51 17.92 7.74
CA ARG A 322 19.87 17.54 9.12
C ARG A 322 19.00 16.39 9.60
N GLN A 323 19.65 15.29 10.01
CA GLN A 323 18.99 14.08 10.49
C GLN A 323 18.17 13.33 9.42
N VAL A 324 18.52 13.52 8.15
CA VAL A 324 18.03 12.72 7.02
C VAL A 324 19.02 11.59 6.79
N ASP A 325 18.52 10.36 6.80
CA ASP A 325 19.30 9.15 6.52
C ASP A 325 18.63 8.34 5.42
N TYR A 326 19.40 7.66 4.57
CA TYR A 326 18.86 7.01 3.38
C TYR A 326 19.63 5.75 2.96
N LEU A 327 18.92 4.90 2.20
CA LEU A 327 19.46 3.79 1.42
C LEU A 327 18.87 3.87 0.01
N LEU A 328 19.75 4.06 -0.98
CA LEU A 328 19.45 3.93 -2.40
C LEU A 328 19.91 2.55 -2.89
N VAL A 329 19.07 1.89 -3.67
CA VAL A 329 19.45 0.70 -4.47
C VAL A 329 19.44 1.12 -5.93
N LEU A 330 20.59 1.04 -6.58
CA LEU A 330 20.81 1.50 -7.96
C LEU A 330 20.36 0.45 -8.99
N ALA A 331 20.23 0.86 -10.25
CA ALA A 331 19.88 -0.03 -11.37
C ALA A 331 20.84 -1.24 -11.52
N ASP A 332 22.12 -1.06 -11.21
CA ASP A 332 23.13 -2.13 -11.20
C ASP A 332 23.04 -3.07 -9.98
N GLY A 333 22.21 -2.74 -8.97
CA GLY A 333 22.07 -3.45 -7.71
C GLY A 333 23.01 -2.98 -6.59
N ARG A 334 23.88 -1.99 -6.84
CA ARG A 334 24.72 -1.42 -5.78
C ARG A 334 23.87 -0.62 -4.78
N ARG A 335 24.29 -0.66 -3.52
CA ARG A 335 23.74 0.15 -2.43
C ARG A 335 24.53 1.45 -2.28
N VAL A 336 23.85 2.55 -2.00
CA VAL A 336 24.44 3.84 -1.60
C VAL A 336 23.70 4.32 -0.35
N GLU A 337 24.43 4.58 0.73
CA GLU A 337 23.87 4.78 2.07
C GLU A 337 24.37 6.10 2.69
N SER A 338 23.51 6.76 3.47
CA SER A 338 23.95 7.89 4.28
C SER A 338 24.93 7.45 5.38
N PRO A 339 25.85 8.33 5.83
CA PRO A 339 26.76 8.00 6.94
C PRO A 339 26.07 7.59 8.26
N GLY A 340 24.82 8.02 8.48
CA GLY A 340 24.03 7.66 9.68
C GLY A 340 23.16 6.40 9.51
N TRP A 341 22.99 5.85 8.29
CA TRP A 341 22.16 4.66 8.05
C TRP A 341 22.60 3.46 8.91
N ALA A 342 23.91 3.30 9.10
CA ALA A 342 24.48 2.26 9.95
C ALA A 342 24.09 2.34 11.44
N ALA A 343 23.65 3.50 11.94
CA ALA A 343 23.11 3.63 13.31
C ALA A 343 21.67 3.09 13.43
N HIS A 344 20.94 3.05 12.31
CA HIS A 344 19.61 2.46 12.21
C HIS A 344 19.65 0.95 11.96
N GLN A 345 20.66 0.45 11.22
CA GLN A 345 20.82 -0.98 10.95
C GLN A 345 20.79 -1.83 12.23
N LEU A 346 20.01 -2.90 12.17
CA LEU A 346 20.08 -4.00 13.13
C LEU A 346 21.11 -5.01 12.63
N PRO A 347 21.84 -5.72 13.52
CA PRO A 347 22.65 -6.84 13.11
C PRO A 347 21.79 -7.83 12.33
N ARG A 348 22.10 -8.04 11.04
CA ARG A 348 21.54 -9.16 10.26
C ARG A 348 21.95 -10.44 10.98
N ILE A 349 21.02 -11.01 11.76
CA ILE A 349 21.14 -12.37 12.28
C ILE A 349 20.93 -13.31 11.09
N VAL A 350 21.95 -13.38 10.23
CA VAL A 350 22.12 -14.49 9.32
C VAL A 350 22.10 -15.74 10.20
N ARG A 351 21.09 -16.58 10.05
CA ARG A 351 21.07 -17.90 10.70
C ARG A 351 22.11 -18.78 10.00
N THR A 352 23.39 -18.52 10.25
CA THR A 352 24.46 -19.51 10.26
C THR A 352 24.23 -20.48 11.43
N ALA A 353 23.05 -21.10 11.45
CA ALA A 353 22.85 -22.35 12.12
C ALA A 353 23.88 -23.30 11.51
N TYR A 354 24.83 -23.75 12.33
CA TYR A 354 25.86 -24.71 11.93
C TYR A 354 25.20 -26.08 11.77
N LEU A 355 24.37 -26.21 10.73
CA LEU A 355 23.77 -27.46 10.33
C LEU A 355 24.91 -28.38 9.90
N PRO A 356 25.00 -29.61 10.43
CA PRO A 356 25.92 -30.59 9.88
C PRO A 356 25.61 -30.78 8.39
N PRO A 357 26.61 -31.05 7.53
CA PRO A 357 26.45 -31.00 6.08
C PRO A 357 25.41 -32.03 5.59
N VAL A 358 24.18 -31.55 5.41
CA VAL A 358 23.13 -32.26 4.69
C VAL A 358 23.63 -32.44 3.27
N LYS A 359 23.70 -33.69 2.78
CA LYS A 359 24.15 -33.98 1.42
C LYS A 359 23.34 -33.15 0.42
N ALA A 360 24.02 -32.37 -0.41
CA ALA A 360 23.41 -31.40 -1.31
C ALA A 360 22.35 -32.05 -2.22
N ALA A 361 21.08 -31.75 -1.95
CA ALA A 361 19.92 -32.34 -2.62
C ALA A 361 18.66 -31.45 -2.51
N GLN A 362 18.83 -30.13 -2.55
CA GLN A 362 17.74 -29.14 -2.57
C GLN A 362 18.27 -27.82 -3.18
N ASN A 363 18.45 -27.85 -4.51
CA ASN A 363 18.76 -26.66 -5.33
C ASN A 363 17.55 -26.19 -6.15
N LEU A 364 16.36 -26.78 -5.91
CA LEU A 364 15.11 -26.39 -6.54
C LEU A 364 14.24 -25.65 -5.53
N ASP A 365 13.67 -24.53 -5.98
CA ASP A 365 12.71 -23.72 -5.24
C ASP A 365 11.44 -23.50 -6.07
N LEU A 366 10.35 -23.14 -5.39
CA LEU A 366 9.03 -22.99 -6.00
C LEU A 366 8.66 -21.51 -6.10
N VAL A 367 8.65 -20.99 -7.33
CA VAL A 367 8.12 -19.66 -7.63
C VAL A 367 6.63 -19.79 -7.95
N ILE A 368 5.81 -18.96 -7.31
CA ILE A 368 4.35 -18.97 -7.34
C ILE A 368 3.90 -17.60 -7.82
N THR A 369 3.47 -17.51 -9.07
CA THR A 369 2.90 -16.28 -9.62
C THR A 369 1.39 -16.37 -9.61
N LEU A 370 0.70 -15.40 -9.01
CA LEU A 370 -0.76 -15.37 -8.89
C LEU A 370 -1.33 -14.02 -9.32
N GLU A 371 -2.47 -14.01 -10.00
CA GLU A 371 -3.11 -12.79 -10.48
C GLU A 371 -4.49 -12.60 -9.84
N LEU A 372 -4.64 -11.56 -9.02
CA LEU A 372 -5.90 -11.20 -8.37
C LEU A 372 -6.82 -10.50 -9.38
N ALA A 373 -8.05 -11.01 -9.51
CA ALA A 373 -8.99 -10.57 -10.53
C ALA A 373 -9.48 -9.13 -10.32
N ARG A 374 -9.63 -8.38 -11.42
CA ARG A 374 -10.22 -7.03 -11.40
C ARG A 374 -11.74 -7.11 -11.45
N ILE A 375 -12.37 -7.07 -10.27
CA ILE A 375 -13.82 -7.09 -10.12
C ILE A 375 -14.37 -5.66 -10.13
N ASN A 376 -15.17 -5.33 -11.15
CA ASN A 376 -15.79 -4.00 -11.31
C ASN A 376 -17.10 -3.88 -10.50
N ASP A 377 -16.99 -3.94 -9.17
CA ASP A 377 -18.13 -3.84 -8.23
C ASP A 377 -17.98 -2.56 -7.36
N PRO A 378 -18.97 -1.66 -7.28
CA PRO A 378 -18.95 -0.50 -6.38
C PRO A 378 -18.80 -0.84 -4.89
N ARG A 379 -19.10 -2.09 -4.50
CA ARG A 379 -18.92 -2.62 -3.14
C ARG A 379 -17.67 -3.49 -3.00
N TYR A 380 -16.79 -3.54 -4.01
CA TYR A 380 -15.59 -4.36 -4.00
C TYR A 380 -14.77 -4.20 -2.71
N ARG A 381 -14.25 -5.32 -2.25
CA ARG A 381 -13.29 -5.45 -1.15
C ARG A 381 -12.14 -6.29 -1.70
N ARG A 382 -10.91 -5.99 -1.32
CA ARG A 382 -9.78 -6.81 -1.72
C ARG A 382 -9.96 -8.22 -1.12
N PRO A 383 -9.68 -9.29 -1.86
CA PRO A 383 -9.74 -10.63 -1.31
C PRO A 383 -8.68 -10.77 -0.21
N TYR A 384 -9.04 -11.48 0.84
CA TYR A 384 -8.08 -12.08 1.75
C TYR A 384 -7.49 -13.28 1.01
N VAL A 385 -6.20 -13.56 1.21
CA VAL A 385 -5.48 -14.60 0.47
C VAL A 385 -4.58 -15.37 1.41
N SER A 386 -4.64 -16.70 1.38
CA SER A 386 -3.63 -17.56 1.99
C SER A 386 -2.97 -18.42 0.92
N VAL A 387 -1.65 -18.54 1.01
CA VAL A 387 -0.85 -19.46 0.20
C VAL A 387 -0.03 -20.32 1.15
N TRP A 388 -0.28 -21.62 1.17
CA TRP A 388 0.39 -22.54 2.08
C TRP A 388 0.71 -23.88 1.41
N VAL A 389 1.60 -24.65 2.04
CA VAL A 389 2.03 -25.97 1.60
C VAL A 389 1.67 -26.99 2.66
N GLU A 390 1.06 -28.08 2.22
CA GLU A 390 0.73 -29.26 3.02
C GLU A 390 1.53 -30.46 2.57
N ASP A 391 1.80 -31.40 3.47
CA ASP A 391 2.40 -32.70 3.11
C ASP A 391 1.36 -33.71 2.59
N LYS A 392 1.84 -34.93 2.30
CA LYS A 392 1.02 -36.06 1.84
C LYS A 392 -0.13 -36.45 2.78
N ASP A 393 -0.08 -36.05 4.06
CA ASP A 393 -1.08 -36.36 5.09
C ASP A 393 -2.02 -35.17 5.35
N ARG A 394 -1.98 -34.14 4.48
CA ARG A 394 -2.72 -32.87 4.59
C ARG A 394 -2.33 -32.03 5.83
N TYR A 395 -1.13 -32.24 6.39
CA TYR A 395 -0.64 -31.41 7.50
C TYR A 395 0.02 -30.14 6.95
N PRO A 396 -0.33 -28.93 7.44
CA PRO A 396 0.25 -27.66 6.96
C PRO A 396 1.69 -27.48 7.43
N VAL A 397 2.63 -27.44 6.49
CA VAL A 397 4.08 -27.38 6.74
C VAL A 397 4.63 -25.96 6.65
N LYS A 398 4.06 -25.14 5.76
CA LYS A 398 4.50 -23.76 5.54
C LYS A 398 3.34 -22.86 5.14
N THR A 399 3.10 -21.76 5.87
CA THR A 399 2.39 -20.61 5.29
C THR A 399 3.43 -19.75 4.56
N ILE A 400 3.22 -19.52 3.27
CA ILE A 400 4.09 -18.71 2.39
C ILE A 400 3.61 -17.26 2.40
N ALA A 401 2.30 -17.04 2.30
CA ALA A 401 1.68 -15.73 2.39
C ALA A 401 0.34 -15.81 3.11
N LEU A 402 0.02 -14.75 3.86
CA LEU A 402 -1.25 -14.55 4.53
C LEU A 402 -1.63 -13.07 4.45
N TRP A 403 -2.61 -12.73 3.62
CA TRP A 403 -3.06 -11.37 3.38
C TRP A 403 -4.49 -11.19 3.89
N PHE A 404 -4.70 -10.33 4.89
CA PHE A 404 -6.03 -10.02 5.41
C PHE A 404 -6.10 -8.60 6.01
N ASP A 405 -7.32 -8.16 6.34
CA ASP A 405 -7.60 -6.88 6.99
C ASP A 405 -8.16 -7.09 8.42
N LYS A 406 -9.28 -7.82 8.56
CA LYS A 406 -9.97 -8.00 9.84
C LYS A 406 -9.93 -9.47 10.28
N VAL A 407 -9.33 -9.74 11.44
CA VAL A 407 -9.26 -11.09 12.07
C VAL A 407 -10.64 -11.78 12.15
N ARG A 408 -11.73 -11.02 12.34
CA ARG A 408 -13.11 -11.56 12.37
C ARG A 408 -13.55 -12.30 11.10
N TRP A 409 -12.95 -11.98 9.95
CA TRP A 409 -13.23 -12.59 8.65
C TRP A 409 -12.12 -13.56 8.22
N LEU A 410 -11.07 -13.74 9.02
CA LEU A 410 -10.04 -14.76 8.80
C LEU A 410 -10.63 -16.20 8.70
N PRO A 411 -11.72 -16.56 9.40
CA PRO A 411 -12.42 -17.84 9.20
C PRO A 411 -13.06 -18.05 7.81
N ASP A 412 -13.17 -17.01 6.98
CA ASP A 412 -13.68 -17.16 5.60
C ASP A 412 -12.63 -17.81 4.67
N LEU A 413 -11.33 -17.76 5.03
CA LEU A 413 -10.28 -18.63 4.50
C LEU A 413 -10.39 -20.01 5.19
N LYS A 414 -11.47 -20.72 4.89
CA LYS A 414 -11.95 -21.92 5.62
C LYS A 414 -10.94 -23.06 5.66
N GLY A 415 -10.17 -23.27 4.59
CA GLY A 415 -9.12 -24.28 4.54
C GLY A 415 -7.98 -23.89 5.46
N TRP A 416 -7.32 -22.77 5.14
CA TRP A 416 -6.16 -22.29 5.90
C TRP A 416 -6.48 -22.07 7.38
N TYR A 417 -7.62 -21.49 7.73
CA TYR A 417 -7.98 -21.20 9.12
C TYR A 417 -8.23 -22.48 9.94
N ARG A 418 -8.83 -23.52 9.33
CA ARG A 418 -8.98 -24.84 9.99
C ARG A 418 -7.60 -25.44 10.29
N ASP A 419 -6.71 -25.39 9.31
CA ASP A 419 -5.44 -26.10 9.37
C ASP A 419 -4.41 -25.33 10.23
N ASP A 420 -4.43 -24.00 10.23
CA ASP A 420 -3.63 -23.17 11.14
C ASP A 420 -4.05 -23.34 12.60
N GLN A 421 -5.33 -23.58 12.91
CA GLN A 421 -5.77 -23.92 14.28
C GLN A 421 -5.17 -25.25 14.75
N VAL A 422 -5.13 -26.28 13.90
CA VAL A 422 -4.49 -27.57 14.20
C VAL A 422 -2.98 -27.40 14.41
N ARG A 423 -2.33 -26.63 13.54
CA ARG A 423 -0.89 -26.30 13.64
C ARG A 423 -0.58 -25.48 14.89
N SER A 424 -1.37 -24.45 15.20
CA SER A 424 -1.19 -23.56 16.35
C SER A 424 -1.22 -24.33 17.67
N LEU A 425 -2.12 -25.31 17.80
CA LEU A 425 -2.20 -26.22 18.95
C LEU A 425 -0.96 -27.14 19.08
N ALA A 426 -0.29 -27.47 17.98
CA ALA A 426 0.91 -28.32 17.96
C ALA A 426 2.23 -27.53 18.10
N GLU A 427 2.30 -26.32 17.55
CA GLU A 427 3.51 -25.49 17.48
C GLU A 427 3.53 -24.34 18.51
N GLY A 428 2.41 -24.06 19.19
CA GLY A 428 2.31 -23.03 20.23
C GLY A 428 2.48 -21.59 19.72
N THR A 429 2.13 -21.32 18.46
CA THR A 429 2.40 -20.05 17.76
C THR A 429 1.26 -19.63 16.84
N ASP A 430 0.99 -18.32 16.75
CA ASP A 430 -0.07 -17.74 15.92
C ASP A 430 0.51 -17.02 14.69
N LEU A 431 0.26 -17.57 13.49
CA LEU A 431 0.77 -16.99 12.24
C LEU A 431 0.03 -15.72 11.80
N SER A 432 -1.21 -15.50 12.28
CA SER A 432 -1.96 -14.26 12.01
C SER A 432 -1.31 -13.02 12.63
N THR A 433 -0.43 -13.21 13.62
CA THR A 433 0.39 -12.15 14.22
C THR A 433 1.83 -12.10 13.71
N THR A 434 2.26 -13.06 12.89
CA THR A 434 3.68 -13.29 12.56
C THR A 434 3.99 -13.26 11.05
N ILE A 435 3.05 -13.65 10.18
CA ILE A 435 3.24 -13.75 8.71
C ILE A 435 2.16 -12.93 7.95
N SER A 436 1.32 -12.19 8.68
CA SER A 436 0.26 -11.38 8.09
C SER A 436 0.76 -10.12 7.38
N ALA A 437 0.10 -9.77 6.27
CA ALA A 437 0.28 -8.49 5.58
C ALA A 437 -1.08 -7.95 5.09
N ALA A 438 -1.13 -6.66 4.75
CA ALA A 438 -2.35 -6.03 4.24
C ALA A 438 -2.82 -6.65 2.90
N THR A 439 -4.13 -6.55 2.63
CA THR A 439 -4.73 -7.14 1.43
C THR A 439 -4.24 -6.46 0.15
N ARG A 440 -4.09 -7.26 -0.91
CA ARG A 440 -3.53 -6.81 -2.19
C ARG A 440 -4.66 -6.41 -3.17
N PRO A 441 -4.51 -5.32 -3.94
CA PRO A 441 -5.46 -4.95 -5.00
C PRO A 441 -5.37 -5.90 -6.22
N PRO A 442 -6.31 -5.82 -7.18
CA PRO A 442 -6.21 -6.56 -8.45
C PRO A 442 -4.88 -6.32 -9.16
N GLY A 443 -4.23 -7.40 -9.62
CA GLY A 443 -2.88 -7.36 -10.17
C GLY A 443 -2.13 -8.68 -10.00
N LYS A 444 -0.92 -8.74 -10.56
CA LYS A 444 -0.06 -9.93 -10.58
C LYS A 444 1.00 -9.83 -9.47
N TYR A 445 1.18 -10.92 -8.72
CA TYR A 445 2.07 -11.02 -7.57
C TYR A 445 2.90 -12.30 -7.65
N THR A 446 4.14 -12.25 -7.16
CA THR A 446 5.03 -13.40 -7.09
C THR A 446 5.39 -13.70 -5.64
N LEU A 447 5.38 -14.99 -5.29
CA LEU A 447 5.76 -15.56 -4.01
C LEU A 447 6.80 -16.67 -4.24
N ARG A 448 7.64 -16.95 -3.24
CA ARG A 448 8.71 -17.96 -3.31
C ARG A 448 8.66 -18.90 -2.11
N TRP A 449 8.88 -20.19 -2.34
CA TRP A 449 9.10 -21.17 -1.30
C TRP A 449 10.41 -21.94 -1.52
N ASP A 450 11.31 -21.84 -0.53
CA ASP A 450 12.66 -22.40 -0.54
C ASP A 450 12.75 -23.84 0.00
N GLY A 451 11.62 -24.52 0.17
CA GLY A 451 11.56 -25.86 0.73
C GLY A 451 11.70 -25.93 2.25
N ARG A 452 11.40 -24.85 2.99
CA ARG A 452 11.41 -24.85 4.47
C ARG A 452 10.03 -24.83 5.12
N ASP A 453 9.96 -25.39 6.32
CA ASP A 453 8.82 -25.30 7.22
C ASP A 453 8.66 -23.89 7.86
N ASN A 454 7.65 -23.71 8.70
CA ASN A 454 7.44 -22.48 9.46
C ASN A 454 8.61 -22.16 10.44
N ALA A 455 9.35 -23.16 10.91
CA ALA A 455 10.49 -23.00 11.82
C ALA A 455 11.84 -22.69 11.10
N GLY A 456 11.87 -22.78 9.77
CA GLY A 456 13.06 -22.58 8.93
C GLY A 456 13.91 -23.84 8.72
N LYS A 457 13.38 -25.03 9.01
CA LYS A 457 14.05 -26.32 8.74
C LYS A 457 13.69 -26.79 7.32
N PRO A 458 14.62 -27.42 6.57
CA PRO A 458 14.29 -28.02 5.28
C PRO A 458 13.25 -29.13 5.41
N VAL A 459 12.30 -29.20 4.49
CA VAL A 459 11.32 -30.29 4.42
C VAL A 459 11.93 -31.54 3.79
N LYS A 460 11.30 -32.70 4.01
CA LYS A 460 11.76 -33.98 3.45
C LYS A 460 11.44 -34.04 1.94
N PRO A 461 12.26 -34.70 1.10
CA PRO A 461 11.89 -34.93 -0.29
C PRO A 461 10.61 -35.77 -0.41
N GLY A 462 9.71 -35.38 -1.31
CA GLY A 462 8.46 -36.10 -1.59
C GLY A 462 7.32 -35.19 -2.03
N LYS A 463 6.08 -35.73 -2.02
CA LYS A 463 4.89 -35.01 -2.49
C LYS A 463 4.33 -34.04 -1.45
N TYR A 464 4.03 -32.84 -1.92
CA TYR A 464 3.38 -31.76 -1.19
C TYR A 464 2.20 -31.22 -2.00
N THR A 465 1.24 -30.58 -1.35
CA THR A 465 0.16 -29.84 -2.02
C THR A 465 0.38 -28.36 -1.76
N LEU A 466 0.49 -27.55 -2.81
CA LEU A 466 0.35 -26.10 -2.69
C LEU A 466 -1.14 -25.76 -2.73
N CYS A 467 -1.59 -25.00 -1.76
CA CYS A 467 -2.94 -24.50 -1.62
C CYS A 467 -2.94 -22.96 -1.75
N ILE A 468 -3.82 -22.43 -2.58
CA ILE A 468 -4.07 -21.00 -2.78
C ILE A 468 -5.56 -20.76 -2.50
N GLU A 469 -5.89 -20.12 -1.39
CA GLU A 469 -7.28 -19.80 -1.00
C GLU A 469 -7.50 -18.30 -1.02
N LEU A 470 -8.66 -17.88 -1.52
CA LEU A 470 -9.10 -16.50 -1.58
C LEU A 470 -10.51 -16.40 -1.00
N ALA A 471 -10.75 -15.39 -0.16
CA ALA A 471 -12.05 -15.09 0.42
C ALA A 471 -12.28 -13.58 0.46
N ARG A 472 -13.40 -13.09 -0.07
CA ARG A 472 -13.72 -11.66 -0.09
C ARG A 472 -14.90 -11.36 0.85
N GLU A 473 -14.78 -10.30 1.66
CA GLU A 473 -15.87 -9.84 2.54
C GLU A 473 -17.17 -9.62 1.74
N HIS A 474 -18.19 -10.43 2.03
CA HIS A 474 -19.47 -10.49 1.29
C HIS A 474 -19.34 -10.77 -0.23
N GLY A 475 -18.25 -11.42 -0.66
CA GLY A 475 -17.92 -11.72 -2.05
C GLY A 475 -17.75 -13.22 -2.31
N GLY A 476 -16.85 -13.56 -3.23
CA GLY A 476 -16.52 -14.95 -3.57
C GLY A 476 -15.59 -15.63 -2.57
N HIS A 477 -15.59 -16.95 -2.64
CA HIS A 477 -14.58 -17.85 -2.05
C HIS A 477 -14.05 -18.76 -3.15
N GLN A 478 -12.74 -18.96 -3.20
CA GLN A 478 -12.06 -19.76 -4.22
C GLN A 478 -10.85 -20.46 -3.59
N LEU A 479 -10.80 -21.79 -3.67
CA LEU A 479 -9.62 -22.59 -3.31
C LEU A 479 -9.08 -23.25 -4.59
N VAL A 480 -7.77 -23.19 -4.78
CA VAL A 480 -7.04 -23.86 -5.86
C VAL A 480 -5.90 -24.66 -5.24
N GLU A 481 -5.79 -25.92 -5.63
CA GLU A 481 -4.81 -26.87 -5.08
C GLU A 481 -3.99 -27.50 -6.21
N GLN A 482 -2.68 -27.65 -6.00
CA GLN A 482 -1.78 -28.32 -6.95
C GLN A 482 -0.77 -29.19 -6.20
N VAL A 483 -0.77 -30.48 -6.51
CA VAL A 483 0.24 -31.42 -6.00
C VAL A 483 1.56 -31.21 -6.77
N ILE A 484 2.65 -31.08 -6.03
CA ILE A 484 4.03 -30.98 -6.52
C ILE A 484 4.86 -32.12 -5.93
N ASP A 485 5.85 -32.61 -6.68
CA ASP A 485 6.81 -33.61 -6.18
C ASP A 485 8.12 -32.90 -5.86
N PHE A 486 8.32 -32.56 -4.58
CA PHE A 486 9.46 -31.79 -4.09
C PHE A 486 10.67 -32.73 -3.85
N ASP A 487 11.07 -33.45 -4.89
CA ASP A 487 12.14 -34.46 -4.84
C ASP A 487 13.57 -33.86 -4.92
N GLY A 488 13.68 -32.55 -5.18
CA GLY A 488 14.94 -31.83 -5.38
C GLY A 488 15.62 -32.08 -6.74
N ARG A 489 14.91 -32.66 -7.72
CA ARG A 489 15.45 -33.05 -9.04
C ARG A 489 14.50 -32.76 -10.21
N THR A 490 13.20 -32.93 -10.01
CA THR A 490 12.17 -32.90 -11.06
C THR A 490 11.58 -31.49 -11.17
N ALA A 491 12.22 -30.64 -11.97
CA ALA A 491 11.68 -29.33 -12.31
C ALA A 491 10.36 -29.47 -13.08
N ALA A 492 9.36 -28.64 -12.75
CA ALA A 492 8.01 -28.74 -13.29
C ALA A 492 7.31 -27.36 -13.29
N LYS A 493 6.56 -27.06 -14.37
CA LYS A 493 5.74 -25.86 -14.48
C LYS A 493 4.27 -26.23 -14.57
N PHE A 494 3.42 -25.52 -13.84
CA PHE A 494 1.97 -25.76 -13.78
C PHE A 494 1.23 -24.44 -14.04
N THR A 495 0.25 -24.46 -14.95
CA THR A 495 -0.69 -23.33 -15.12
C THR A 495 -2.01 -23.72 -14.46
N LEU A 496 -2.41 -22.95 -13.46
CA LEU A 496 -3.62 -23.19 -12.66
C LEU A 496 -4.79 -22.36 -13.22
N PRO A 497 -6.00 -22.93 -13.30
CA PRO A 497 -7.16 -22.24 -13.87
C PRO A 497 -7.58 -21.04 -13.01
N GLY A 498 -8.02 -19.98 -13.68
CA GLY A 498 -8.65 -18.83 -13.05
C GLY A 498 -10.09 -19.10 -12.57
N GLY A 499 -10.64 -18.11 -11.87
CA GLY A 499 -11.99 -18.05 -11.35
C GLY A 499 -12.39 -16.60 -11.06
N ALA A 500 -13.32 -16.39 -10.13
CA ALA A 500 -13.91 -15.06 -9.90
C ALA A 500 -13.01 -14.11 -9.10
N GLU A 501 -12.18 -14.62 -8.19
CA GLU A 501 -11.31 -13.81 -7.31
C GLU A 501 -9.82 -13.90 -7.74
N LEU A 502 -9.41 -15.03 -8.30
CA LEU A 502 -8.07 -15.26 -8.89
C LEU A 502 -8.20 -15.41 -10.40
N ALA A 503 -7.67 -14.47 -11.19
CA ALA A 503 -7.70 -14.51 -12.65
C ALA A 503 -6.85 -15.66 -13.24
N GLY A 504 -5.82 -16.09 -12.51
CA GLY A 504 -5.01 -17.27 -12.82
C GLY A 504 -3.79 -17.37 -11.91
N ALA A 505 -3.08 -18.49 -11.98
CA ALA A 505 -1.78 -18.64 -11.34
C ALA A 505 -0.86 -19.57 -12.13
N THR A 506 0.45 -19.39 -12.01
CA THR A 506 1.48 -20.28 -12.55
C THR A 506 2.49 -20.65 -11.48
N LEU A 507 2.75 -21.94 -11.34
CA LEU A 507 3.80 -22.47 -10.46
C LEU A 507 5.00 -22.88 -11.30
N ASP A 508 6.19 -22.58 -10.81
CA ASP A 508 7.45 -22.89 -11.47
C ASP A 508 8.40 -23.48 -10.43
N TYR A 509 8.50 -24.81 -10.39
CA TYR A 509 9.44 -25.53 -9.54
C TYR A 509 10.71 -25.79 -10.33
N GLY A 510 11.83 -25.19 -9.94
CA GLY A 510 13.05 -25.20 -10.75
C GLY A 510 14.27 -24.64 -10.02
N VAL A 511 15.42 -24.60 -10.70
CA VAL A 511 16.57 -23.82 -10.25
C VAL A 511 16.32 -22.38 -10.69
N HIS A 512 15.86 -21.53 -9.78
CA HIS A 512 15.71 -20.11 -10.05
C HIS A 512 16.96 -19.33 -9.65
N ALA A 513 17.10 -18.11 -10.15
CA ALA A 513 18.22 -17.24 -9.83
C ALA A 513 18.18 -16.79 -8.34
N LYS A 514 19.29 -16.17 -7.92
CA LYS A 514 19.49 -15.49 -6.64
C LYS A 514 20.27 -14.20 -6.88
#